data_AF-A0A1G8UXW5-F1
#
_entry.id   AF-A0A1G8UXW5-F1
#
_cell.length_a   1.000
_cell.length_b   1.000
_cell.length_c   1.000
_cell.angle_alpha   90.00
_cell.angle_beta   90.00
_cell.angle_gamma   90.00
#
_symmetry.space_group_name_H-M   'P 1'
#
loop_
_entity.id
_entity.type
_entity.pdbx_description
1 polymer ?
#
loop_
_entity_poly.entity_id
_entity_poly.type
_entity_poly.pdbx_seq_one_letter_code
_entity_poly.pdbx_strand_id
1 'polypeptide(L)'
;MGNKAKRKLRAKAKRKFARVERNRGQGDALQPNKKYRGAQDLEMMHITPQTLKLFTSLPPFEATFSAVPAVKEHLVAKGVQDLLAGTAMLFVQYGHWYTSGSDTILVSELVNVSNMMMANPKFLHQFGDPLGAPANG
;
A
#
# COMPACT_ATOMS: atom_id res chain seq x y z
N MET A 1 -56.25 -30.62 -5.68
CA MET A 1 -54.92 -30.66 -5.01
C MET A 1 -55.04 -30.14 -3.58
N GLY A 2 -54.82 -31.02 -2.59
CA GLY A 2 -55.24 -30.84 -1.20
C GLY A 2 -54.50 -29.76 -0.40
N ASN A 3 -55.24 -29.12 0.51
CA ASN A 3 -54.83 -28.04 1.42
C ASN A 3 -53.54 -28.32 2.23
N LYS A 4 -53.15 -29.60 2.37
CA LYS A 4 -51.89 -30.02 3.01
C LYS A 4 -50.64 -29.57 2.26
N ALA A 5 -50.69 -29.48 0.92
CA ALA A 5 -49.55 -29.05 0.10
C ALA A 5 -49.24 -27.55 0.29
N LYS A 6 -50.29 -26.71 0.33
CA LYS A 6 -50.18 -25.27 0.58
C LYS A 6 -49.66 -24.98 2.00
N ARG A 7 -50.05 -25.78 2.99
CA ARG A 7 -49.58 -25.66 4.38
C ARG A 7 -48.09 -26.01 4.52
N LYS A 8 -47.61 -27.06 3.84
CA LYS A 8 -46.17 -27.40 3.77
C LYS A 8 -45.32 -26.30 3.12
N LEU A 9 -45.81 -25.68 2.05
CA LEU A 9 -45.10 -24.58 1.38
C LEU A 9 -44.98 -23.33 2.28
N ARG A 10 -46.05 -22.95 2.98
CA ARG A 10 -46.02 -21.83 3.93
C ARG A 10 -45.09 -22.09 5.13
N ALA A 11 -45.05 -23.32 5.64
CA ALA A 11 -44.11 -23.70 6.71
C ALA A 11 -42.64 -23.64 6.26
N LYS A 12 -42.35 -24.00 5.00
CA LYS A 12 -41.00 -23.94 4.42
C LYS A 12 -40.54 -22.48 4.18
N ALA A 13 -41.45 -21.60 3.77
CA ALA A 13 -41.17 -20.17 3.60
C ALA A 13 -40.92 -19.46 4.94
N LYS A 14 -41.72 -19.74 5.99
CA LYS A 14 -41.50 -19.19 7.34
C LYS A 14 -40.15 -19.61 7.94
N ARG A 15 -39.69 -20.85 7.70
CA ARG A 15 -38.35 -21.30 8.14
C ARG A 15 -37.20 -20.60 7.41
N LYS A 16 -37.36 -20.23 6.13
CA LYS A 16 -36.36 -19.43 5.40
C LYS A 16 -36.29 -18.00 5.94
N PHE A 17 -37.43 -17.37 6.21
CA PHE A 17 -37.46 -15.99 6.74
C PHE A 17 -36.87 -15.90 8.16
N ALA A 18 -37.19 -16.82 9.06
CA ALA A 18 -36.60 -16.86 10.40
C ALA A 18 -35.07 -17.09 10.38
N ARG A 19 -34.55 -17.77 9.35
CA ARG A 19 -33.10 -17.95 9.14
C ARG A 19 -32.43 -16.68 8.62
N VAL A 20 -33.13 -15.91 7.78
CA VAL A 20 -32.61 -14.62 7.28
C VAL A 20 -32.64 -13.56 8.37
N GLU A 21 -33.71 -13.48 9.19
CA GLU A 21 -33.77 -12.51 10.30
C GLU A 21 -32.76 -12.80 11.42
N ARG A 22 -32.55 -14.08 11.79
CA ARG A 22 -31.45 -14.44 12.71
C ARG A 22 -30.08 -14.04 12.19
N ASN A 23 -29.87 -14.08 10.87
CA ASN A 23 -28.61 -13.68 10.25
C ASN A 23 -28.51 -12.17 9.97
N ARG A 24 -29.58 -11.40 10.17
CA ARG A 24 -29.60 -9.94 9.92
C ARG A 24 -29.49 -9.12 11.21
N GLY A 25 -29.77 -9.72 12.36
CA GLY A 25 -29.68 -9.09 13.69
C GLY A 25 -28.46 -9.51 14.54
N GLN A 26 -27.60 -10.40 14.05
CA GLN A 26 -26.40 -10.87 14.76
C GLN A 26 -25.27 -11.06 13.76
N GLY A 27 -24.46 -10.01 13.54
CA GLY A 27 -23.36 -10.05 12.59
C GLY A 27 -22.45 -8.81 12.52
N ASP A 28 -22.79 -7.71 13.22
CA ASP A 28 -21.86 -6.61 13.56
C ASP A 28 -20.91 -6.96 14.71
N ALA A 29 -20.81 -8.23 15.07
CA ALA A 29 -19.85 -8.73 16.04
C ALA A 29 -19.33 -10.08 15.54
N LEU A 30 -18.10 -10.06 15.03
CA LEU A 30 -17.09 -11.12 15.15
C LEU A 30 -17.64 -12.56 15.12
N GLN A 31 -17.50 -13.26 13.98
CA GLN A 31 -16.64 -14.44 13.96
C GLN A 31 -16.34 -15.00 12.54
N PRO A 32 -15.17 -15.63 12.39
CA PRO A 32 -14.48 -15.87 11.12
C PRO A 32 -14.86 -17.23 10.49
N ASN A 33 -14.35 -17.45 9.28
CA ASN A 33 -14.40 -18.66 8.45
C ASN A 33 -15.66 -18.91 7.61
N LYS A 34 -15.58 -18.52 6.32
CA LYS A 34 -15.38 -19.52 5.25
C LYS A 34 -15.13 -18.89 3.87
N LYS A 35 -13.93 -19.18 3.36
CA LYS A 35 -13.51 -19.28 1.95
C LYS A 35 -13.24 -17.97 1.19
N TYR A 36 -12.14 -17.31 1.54
CA TYR A 36 -11.22 -16.79 0.53
C TYR A 36 -9.86 -17.48 0.75
N ARG A 37 -9.33 -18.14 -0.29
CA ARG A 37 -7.94 -18.60 -0.31
C ARG A 37 -7.06 -17.36 -0.18
N GLY A 38 -6.24 -17.31 0.86
CA GLY A 38 -5.16 -16.33 1.03
C GLY A 38 -5.64 -14.90 1.17
N ALA A 39 -6.22 -14.53 2.32
CA ALA A 39 -6.04 -13.15 2.77
C ALA A 39 -4.55 -13.00 3.04
N GLN A 40 -3.79 -12.54 2.05
CA GLN A 40 -2.50 -11.93 2.34
C GLN A 40 -2.83 -10.81 3.33
N ASP A 41 -2.30 -10.91 4.55
CA ASP A 41 -2.39 -9.80 5.48
C ASP A 41 -1.83 -8.57 4.75
N LEU A 42 -2.70 -7.61 4.47
CA LEU A 42 -2.31 -6.37 3.79
C LEU A 42 -1.49 -5.57 4.80
N GLU A 43 -0.18 -5.74 4.73
CA GLU A 43 0.75 -5.00 5.59
C GLU A 43 0.81 -3.55 5.10
N MET A 44 0.48 -2.63 6.01
CA MET A 44 0.47 -1.19 5.78
C MET A 44 1.65 -0.55 6.51
N MET A 45 2.34 0.36 5.83
CA MET A 45 3.39 1.18 6.41
C MET A 45 2.86 2.61 6.61
N HIS A 46 3.13 3.16 7.80
CA HIS A 46 2.88 4.58 8.09
C HIS A 46 4.14 5.39 7.85
N ILE A 47 4.02 6.47 7.08
CA ILE A 47 5.11 7.42 6.82
C ILE A 47 5.34 8.22 8.10
N THR A 48 6.55 8.14 8.66
CA THR A 48 6.85 8.81 9.92
C THR A 48 6.75 10.34 9.82
N PRO A 49 6.41 11.06 10.90
CA PRO A 49 6.38 12.52 10.89
C PRO A 49 7.71 13.17 10.46
N GLN A 50 8.84 12.55 10.79
CA GLN A 50 10.17 13.02 10.37
C GLN A 50 10.33 12.91 8.85
N THR A 51 9.81 11.84 8.26
CA THR A 51 9.81 11.64 6.80
C THR A 51 8.86 12.64 6.11
N LEU A 52 7.69 12.90 6.67
CA LEU A 52 6.78 13.93 6.14
C LEU A 52 7.40 15.32 6.13
N LYS A 53 8.15 15.69 7.19
CA LYS A 53 8.91 16.95 7.22
C LYS A 53 9.92 17.04 6.09
N LEU A 54 10.65 15.95 5.81
CA LEU A 54 11.55 15.90 4.65
C LEU A 54 10.76 16.15 3.35
N PHE A 55 9.62 15.49 3.16
CA PHE A 55 8.81 15.63 1.95
C PHE A 55 8.34 17.06 1.70
N THR A 56 8.03 17.81 2.76
CA THR A 56 7.67 19.23 2.64
C THR A 56 8.84 20.13 2.24
N SER A 57 10.09 19.68 2.42
CA SER A 57 11.29 20.42 1.98
C SER A 57 11.81 20.01 0.61
N LEU A 58 11.28 18.92 0.03
CA LEU A 58 11.69 18.46 -1.29
C LEU A 58 11.09 19.36 -2.40
N PRO A 59 11.76 19.47 -3.56
CA PRO A 59 11.18 20.10 -4.74
C PRO A 59 9.84 19.44 -5.08
N PRO A 60 8.86 20.15 -5.68
CA PRO A 60 7.59 19.58 -6.09
C PRO A 60 7.76 18.25 -6.83
N PHE A 61 6.88 17.30 -6.57
CA PHE A 61 6.95 15.99 -7.21
C PHE A 61 6.75 16.14 -8.72
N GLU A 62 7.82 15.93 -9.48
CA GLU A 62 7.82 15.99 -10.93
C GLU A 62 8.28 14.66 -11.53
N ALA A 63 7.84 14.39 -12.76
CA ALA A 63 8.23 13.21 -13.54
C ALA A 63 9.73 13.16 -13.92
N THR A 64 10.49 14.22 -13.59
CA THR A 64 11.91 14.40 -13.91
C THR A 64 12.86 13.81 -12.87
N PHE A 65 12.34 13.21 -11.78
CA PHE A 65 13.13 12.61 -10.70
C PHE A 65 14.07 13.61 -10.00
N SER A 66 13.76 14.91 -10.06
CA SER A 66 14.58 16.01 -9.50
C SER A 66 14.80 15.93 -7.99
N ALA A 67 13.90 15.28 -7.24
CA ALA A 67 14.04 15.10 -5.80
C ALA A 67 15.00 13.94 -5.41
N VAL A 68 15.38 13.07 -6.36
CA VAL A 68 16.21 11.88 -6.08
C VAL A 68 17.57 12.22 -5.44
N PRO A 69 18.33 13.22 -5.91
CA PRO A 69 19.58 13.62 -5.27
C PRO A 69 19.40 14.03 -3.80
N ALA A 70 18.40 14.86 -3.49
CA ALA A 70 18.13 15.31 -2.12
C ALA A 70 17.71 14.16 -1.19
N VAL A 71 16.92 13.21 -1.71
CA VAL A 71 16.56 11.98 -0.98
C VAL A 71 17.79 11.13 -0.68
N LYS A 72 18.69 10.97 -1.66
CA LYS A 72 19.95 10.23 -1.49
C LYS A 72 20.84 10.88 -0.43
N GLU A 73 21.05 12.20 -0.49
CA GLU A 73 21.86 12.93 0.49
C GLU A 73 21.36 12.76 1.92
N HIS A 74 20.03 12.81 2.12
CA HIS A 74 19.42 12.55 3.42
C HIS A 74 19.70 11.14 3.95
N LEU A 75 19.67 10.13 3.07
CA LEU A 75 19.96 8.75 3.46
C LEU A 75 21.44 8.51 3.74
N VAL A 76 22.34 9.19 3.01
CA VAL A 76 23.78 9.23 3.31
C VAL A 76 24.02 9.83 4.69
N ALA A 77 23.38 10.97 5.00
CA ALA A 77 23.49 11.61 6.32
C ALA A 77 22.98 10.72 7.47
N LYS A 78 22.03 9.82 7.18
CA LYS A 78 21.51 8.83 8.13
C LYS A 78 22.34 7.54 8.21
N GLY A 79 23.39 7.40 7.41
CA GLY A 79 24.24 6.21 7.40
C GLY A 79 23.53 4.94 6.87
N VAL A 80 22.57 5.10 5.96
CA VAL A 80 21.87 3.97 5.35
C VAL A 80 22.82 3.23 4.39
N GLN A 81 22.89 1.90 4.52
CA GLN A 81 23.79 1.07 3.71
C GLN A 81 23.29 0.89 2.27
N ASP A 82 22.02 0.48 2.10
CA ASP A 82 21.42 0.32 0.77
C ASP A 82 20.80 1.64 0.30
N LEU A 83 21.65 2.52 -0.23
CA LEU A 83 21.25 3.84 -0.69
C LEU A 83 20.31 3.77 -1.89
N LEU A 84 20.49 2.81 -2.81
CA LEU A 84 19.68 2.72 -4.01
C LEU A 84 18.25 2.29 -3.68
N ALA A 85 18.09 1.17 -2.95
CA ALA A 85 16.77 0.71 -2.54
C ALA A 85 16.12 1.69 -1.56
N GLY A 86 16.89 2.24 -0.61
CA GLY A 86 16.39 3.24 0.32
C GLY A 86 15.88 4.50 -0.39
N THR A 87 16.62 5.00 -1.39
CA THR A 87 16.22 6.18 -2.16
C THR A 87 14.98 5.89 -3.00
N ALA A 88 14.91 4.73 -3.64
CA ALA A 88 13.73 4.31 -4.40
C ALA A 88 12.49 4.24 -3.49
N MET A 89 12.58 3.57 -2.35
CA MET A 89 11.48 3.46 -1.39
C MET A 89 11.03 4.82 -0.85
N LEU A 90 11.98 5.68 -0.50
CA LEU A 90 11.66 6.99 0.05
C LEU A 90 11.07 7.93 -1.02
N PHE A 91 11.54 7.83 -2.27
CA PHE A 91 10.97 8.56 -3.40
C PHE A 91 9.55 8.08 -3.76
N VAL A 92 9.28 6.78 -3.69
CA VAL A 92 7.92 6.22 -3.88
C VAL A 92 6.97 6.70 -2.79
N GLN A 93 7.41 6.70 -1.53
CA GLN A 93 6.63 7.27 -0.43
C GLN A 93 6.34 8.76 -0.66
N TYR A 94 7.32 9.52 -1.15
CA TYR A 94 7.14 10.93 -1.47
C TYR A 94 6.07 11.15 -2.55
N GLY A 95 6.16 10.40 -3.66
CA GLY A 95 5.16 10.47 -4.73
C GLY A 95 3.76 10.04 -4.28
N HIS A 96 3.68 8.98 -3.47
CA HIS A 96 2.41 8.52 -2.90
C HIS A 96 1.77 9.60 -2.02
N TRP A 97 2.52 10.15 -1.07
CA TRP A 97 2.05 11.23 -0.20
C TRP A 97 1.64 12.47 -0.99
N TYR A 98 2.45 12.89 -1.97
CA TYR A 98 2.19 14.08 -2.78
C TYR A 98 0.91 13.95 -3.61
N THR A 99 0.67 12.78 -4.19
CA THR A 99 -0.47 12.55 -5.11
C THR A 99 -1.77 12.19 -4.40
N SER A 100 -1.70 11.42 -3.32
CA SER A 100 -2.89 10.92 -2.61
C SER A 100 -3.22 11.72 -1.34
N GLY A 101 -2.26 12.44 -0.77
CA GLY A 101 -2.35 13.03 0.56
C GLY A 101 -2.32 12.02 1.71
N SER A 102 -2.18 10.72 1.42
CA SER A 102 -2.12 9.65 2.41
C SER A 102 -0.72 9.53 3.00
N ASP A 103 -0.65 9.33 4.31
CA ASP A 103 0.56 8.93 5.04
C ASP A 103 0.65 7.41 5.21
N THR A 104 -0.22 6.64 4.57
CA THR A 104 -0.26 5.18 4.63
C THR A 104 -0.12 4.56 3.26
N ILE A 105 0.79 3.59 3.14
CA ILE A 105 1.05 2.88 1.88
C ILE A 105 1.11 1.37 2.14
N LEU A 106 0.58 0.58 1.20
CA LEU A 106 0.75 -0.87 1.23
C LEU A 106 2.22 -1.24 1.03
N VAL A 107 2.76 -2.09 1.90
CA VAL A 107 4.16 -2.55 1.80
C VAL A 107 4.40 -3.24 0.46
N SER A 108 3.44 -4.03 -0.02
CA SER A 108 3.53 -4.69 -1.32
C SER A 108 3.62 -3.71 -2.48
N GLU A 109 2.83 -2.62 -2.45
CA GLU A 109 2.89 -1.56 -3.46
C GLU A 109 4.21 -0.79 -3.38
N LEU A 110 4.64 -0.43 -2.17
CA LEU A 110 5.91 0.24 -1.94
C LEU A 110 7.07 -0.57 -2.53
N VAL A 111 7.16 -1.86 -2.19
CA VAL A 111 8.23 -2.74 -2.68
C VAL A 111 8.16 -2.90 -4.19
N ASN A 112 6.97 -3.17 -4.75
CA ASN A 112 6.81 -3.36 -6.19
C ASN A 112 7.21 -2.13 -6.99
N VAL A 113 6.72 -0.94 -6.61
CA VAL A 113 7.03 0.30 -7.33
C VAL A 113 8.50 0.67 -7.11
N SER A 114 9.06 0.46 -5.93
CA SER A 114 10.50 0.72 -5.68
C SER A 114 11.39 -0.15 -6.55
N ASN A 115 11.06 -1.43 -6.72
CA ASN A 115 11.77 -2.33 -7.62
C ASN A 115 11.70 -1.85 -9.08
N MET A 116 10.53 -1.37 -9.52
CA MET A 116 10.39 -0.75 -10.84
C MET A 116 11.22 0.53 -10.98
N MET A 117 11.33 1.34 -9.93
CA MET A 117 12.12 2.57 -9.94
C MET A 117 13.62 2.28 -10.03
N MET A 118 14.12 1.29 -9.30
CA MET A 118 15.53 0.88 -9.40
C MET A 118 15.92 0.39 -10.79
N ALA A 119 14.97 -0.14 -11.56
CA ALA A 119 15.18 -0.52 -12.95
C ALA A 119 14.98 0.64 -13.95
N ASN A 120 14.55 1.82 -13.49
CA ASN A 120 14.24 2.95 -14.36
C ASN A 120 15.52 3.74 -14.73
N PRO A 121 15.88 3.85 -16.03
CA PRO A 121 17.10 4.54 -16.45
C PRO A 121 17.16 6.02 -16.05
N LYS A 122 16.01 6.71 -16.01
CA LYS A 122 15.96 8.14 -15.60
C LYS A 122 16.19 8.29 -14.10
N PHE A 123 15.64 7.38 -13.31
CA PHE A 123 15.88 7.33 -11.87
C PHE A 123 17.37 7.08 -11.60
N LEU A 124 17.97 6.06 -12.24
CA LEU A 124 19.40 5.76 -12.11
C LEU A 124 20.29 6.93 -12.54
N HIS A 125 19.93 7.62 -13.62
CA HIS A 125 20.64 8.81 -14.08
C HIS A 125 20.64 9.92 -13.00
N GLN A 126 19.49 10.20 -12.39
CA GLN A 126 19.40 11.21 -11.31
C GLN A 126 20.01 10.74 -9.99
N PHE A 127 19.98 9.43 -9.72
CA PHE A 127 20.65 8.84 -8.57
C PHE A 127 22.18 9.02 -8.65
N GLY A 128 22.72 9.12 -9.86
CA GLY A 128 24.15 9.17 -10.13
C GLY A 128 24.79 7.79 -9.98
N ASP A 129 26.11 7.71 -10.12
CA ASP A 129 26.84 6.44 -10.11
C ASP A 129 26.59 5.67 -8.79
N PRO A 130 25.95 4.48 -8.83
CA PRO A 130 25.68 3.69 -7.62
C PRO A 130 26.95 3.13 -6.98
N LEU A 131 28.09 3.20 -7.67
CA LEU A 131 29.38 2.64 -7.23
C LEU A 131 30.39 3.70 -6.78
N GLY A 132 30.02 4.99 -6.79
CA GLY A 132 30.89 6.05 -6.26
C GLY A 132 32.23 6.15 -6.98
N ALA A 133 32.28 6.03 -8.30
CA ALA A 133 33.47 6.48 -9.00
C ALA A 133 33.57 8.01 -8.83
N PRO A 134 34.67 8.55 -8.28
CA PRO A 134 34.93 9.97 -8.43
C PRO A 134 35.02 10.24 -9.94
N ALA A 135 34.20 11.15 -10.43
CA ALA A 135 34.45 11.80 -11.70
C ALA A 135 35.76 12.59 -11.55
N ASN A 136 36.89 11.90 -11.74
CA ASN A 136 38.17 12.55 -11.85
C ASN A 136 38.13 13.39 -13.14
N GLY A 137 38.13 14.71 -12.93
CA GLY A 137 38.45 15.69 -13.96
C GLY A 137 39.92 15.68 -14.35
#